data_AF-A0A7C4H3J0-F1
#
_entry.id   AF-A0A7C4H3J0-F1
#
_cell.length_a   1.000
_cell.length_b   1.000
_cell.length_c   1.000
_cell.angle_alpha   90.00
_cell.angle_beta   90.00
_cell.angle_gamma   90.00
#
_symmetry.space_group_name_H-M   'P 1'
#
loop_
_entity.id
_entity.type
_entity.pdbx_description
1 polymer ?
#
loop_
_entity_poly.entity_id
_entity_poly.type
_entity_poly.pdbx_seq_one_letter_code
_entity_poly.pdbx_strand_id
1 'polypeptide(L)' 'MTVDEKDPLIEAVLAVLRLNPRFSKIEEKNVKKILRKLEKSDLTYMANTFDAFREFLEKNCTDIFKKDVGKSSENAV' A
#
# COMPACT_ATOMS: atom_id res chain seq x y z
N MET A 1 -5.59 15.81 -16.20
CA MET A 1 -5.58 15.87 -14.71
C MET A 1 -4.14 16.04 -14.29
N THR A 2 -3.83 17.08 -13.52
CA THR A 2 -2.49 17.26 -12.92
C THR A 2 -2.36 16.26 -11.77
N VAL A 3 -1.40 15.34 -11.87
CA VAL A 3 -1.06 14.44 -10.76
C VAL A 3 -0.55 15.30 -9.61
N ASP A 4 -1.15 15.18 -8.42
CA ASP A 4 -0.68 15.89 -7.23
C ASP A 4 0.69 15.31 -6.85
N GLU A 5 1.67 16.17 -6.58
CA GLU A 5 3.02 15.73 -6.19
C GLU A 5 3.01 14.85 -4.92
N LYS A 6 1.93 14.90 -4.13
CA LYS A 6 1.72 14.04 -2.97
C LYS A 6 1.16 12.66 -3.32
N ASP A 7 0.55 12.46 -4.48
CA ASP A 7 -0.09 11.19 -4.84
C ASP A 7 0.88 9.99 -4.79
N PRO A 8 2.14 10.09 -5.27
CA PRO A 8 3.12 9.01 -5.12
C PRO A 8 3.44 8.67 -3.66
N LEU A 9 3.54 9.68 -2.80
CA LEU A 9 3.83 9.50 -1.36
C LEU A 9 2.65 8.85 -0.63
N ILE A 10 1.43 9.25 -0.99
CA ILE A 10 0.21 8.61 -0.49
C ILE A 10 0.17 7.14 -0.90
N GLU A 11 0.53 6.85 -2.14
CA GLU A 11 0.46 5.49 -2.66
C GLU A 11 1.47 4.55 -1.99
N ALA A 12 2.67 5.03 -1.65
CA ALA A 12 3.65 4.29 -0.86
C ALA A 12 3.07 3.83 0.49
N VAL A 13 2.40 4.74 1.22
CA VAL A 13 1.74 4.40 2.49
C VAL A 13 0.59 3.41 2.27
N LEU A 14 -0.27 3.64 1.28
CA LEU A 14 -1.42 2.78 1.02
C LEU A 14 -1.02 1.37 0.55
N ALA A 15 0.07 1.22 -0.21
CA ALA A 15 0.56 -0.07 -0.67
C ALA A 15 0.83 -1.03 0.50
N VAL A 16 1.39 -0.53 1.59
CA VAL A 16 1.65 -1.33 2.80
C VAL A 16 0.37 -1.63 3.56
N LEU A 17 -0.54 -0.65 3.70
CA LEU A 17 -1.81 -0.88 4.40
C LEU A 17 -2.67 -1.93 3.71
N ARG A 18 -2.61 -2.00 2.36
CA ARG A 18 -3.31 -3.01 1.56
C ARG A 18 -2.80 -4.44 1.77
N LEU A 19 -1.63 -4.63 2.42
CA LEU A 19 -1.17 -5.95 2.84
C LEU A 19 -2.07 -6.57 3.92
N ASN A 20 -2.82 -5.74 4.67
CA ASN A 20 -3.84 -6.23 5.58
C ASN A 20 -5.12 -6.59 4.81
N PRO A 21 -5.55 -7.86 4.76
CA PRO A 21 -6.74 -8.27 4.02
C PRO A 21 -8.06 -7.69 4.58
N ARG A 22 -8.03 -7.14 5.79
CA ARG A 22 -9.19 -6.44 6.39
C ARG A 22 -9.23 -4.96 6.02
N PHE A 23 -8.19 -4.41 5.40
CA PHE A 23 -8.15 -3.01 4.98
C PHE A 23 -9.10 -2.78 3.81
N SER A 24 -10.25 -2.22 4.14
CA SER A 24 -11.38 -2.03 3.23
C SER A 24 -11.19 -0.80 2.33
N LYS A 25 -11.97 -0.74 1.24
CA LYS A 25 -12.01 0.44 0.36
C LYS A 25 -12.50 1.71 1.05
N ILE A 26 -13.33 1.57 2.08
CA ILE A 26 -13.81 2.70 2.88
C ILE A 26 -12.67 3.25 3.74
N GLU A 27 -11.92 2.37 4.40
CA GLU A 27 -10.72 2.77 5.16
C GLU A 27 -9.67 3.38 4.23
N GLU A 28 -9.40 2.79 3.07
CA GLU A 28 -8.47 3.33 2.07
C GLU A 28 -8.85 4.76 1.68
N LYS A 29 -10.13 5.01 1.38
CA LYS A 29 -10.64 6.35 1.04
C LYS A 29 -10.47 7.34 2.20
N ASN A 30 -10.73 6.92 3.42
CA ASN A 30 -10.62 7.78 4.61
C ASN A 30 -9.16 8.09 4.95
N VAL A 31 -8.27 7.09 4.91
CA VAL A 31 -6.83 7.27 5.07
C VAL A 31 -6.28 8.20 3.99
N LYS A 32 -6.66 8.00 2.73
CA LYS A 32 -6.25 8.89 1.63
C LYS A 32 -6.65 10.36 1.88
N LYS A 33 -7.83 10.61 2.44
CA LYS A 33 -8.24 11.98 2.84
C LYS A 33 -7.41 12.55 3.98
N ILE A 34 -6.96 11.73 4.93
CA ILE A 34 -6.09 12.15 6.02
C ILE A 34 -4.70 12.49 5.47
N LEU A 35 -4.10 11.59 4.68
CA LEU A 35 -2.76 11.77 4.12
C LEU A 35 -2.65 13.02 3.23
N ARG A 36 -3.71 13.37 2.48
CA ARG A 36 -3.74 14.61 1.67
C ARG A 36 -3.60 15.88 2.51
N LYS A 37 -4.07 15.87 3.76
CA LYS A 37 -4.01 17.03 4.67
C LYS A 37 -2.63 17.23 5.29
N LEU A 38 -1.78 16.21 5.30
CA LEU A 38 -0.44 16.31 5.87
C LEU A 38 0.42 17.28 5.07
N GLU A 39 1.38 17.92 5.70
CA GLU A 39 2.42 18.66 4.97
C GLU A 39 3.26 17.70 4.12
N LYS A 40 3.86 18.22 3.05
CA LYS A 40 4.64 17.38 2.13
C LYS A 40 5.83 16.73 2.84
N SER A 41 6.47 17.44 3.76
CA SER A 41 7.56 16.94 4.61
C SER A 41 7.12 15.72 5.45
N ASP A 42 6.03 15.86 6.19
CA ASP A 42 5.50 14.79 7.06
C ASP A 42 5.07 13.58 6.24
N LEU A 43 4.40 13.82 5.12
CA LEU A 43 3.96 12.76 4.22
C LEU A 43 5.16 12.04 3.58
N THR A 44 6.24 12.77 3.25
CA THR A 44 7.49 12.19 2.74
C THR A 44 8.15 11.31 3.79
N TYR A 45 8.22 11.77 5.04
CA TYR A 45 8.74 10.98 6.15
C TYR A 45 7.94 9.69 6.34
N MET A 46 6.61 9.78 6.30
CA MET A 46 5.73 8.60 6.39
C MET A 46 5.95 7.64 5.23
N ALA A 47 6.00 8.14 3.99
CA ALA A 47 6.24 7.31 2.80
C ALA A 47 7.55 6.53 2.92
N ASN A 48 8.65 7.20 3.27
CA ASN A 48 9.95 6.55 3.45
C ASN A 48 9.91 5.48 4.56
N THR A 49 9.22 5.78 5.66
CA THR A 49 9.08 4.83 6.78
C THR A 49 8.28 3.60 6.36
N PHE A 50 7.20 3.79 5.60
CA PHE A 50 6.36 2.71 5.11
C PHE A 50 7.07 1.88 4.04
N ASP A 51 7.83 2.50 3.14
CA ASP A 51 8.64 1.78 2.16
C ASP A 51 9.69 0.87 2.85
N ALA A 52 10.40 1.40 3.85
CA ALA A 52 11.34 0.59 4.64
C ALA A 52 10.64 -0.58 5.36
N PHE A 53 9.43 -0.35 5.89
CA PHE A 53 8.65 -1.40 6.52
C PHE A 53 8.15 -2.43 5.50
N ARG A 54 7.78 -2.00 4.29
CA ARG A 54 7.40 -2.89 3.19
C ARG A 54 8.55 -3.81 2.83
N GLU A 55 9.76 -3.28 2.65
CA GLU A 55 10.94 -4.10 2.36
C GLU A 55 11.22 -5.12 3.48
N PHE A 56 11.05 -4.70 4.74
CA PHE A 56 11.16 -5.62 5.88
C PHE A 56 10.13 -6.75 5.79
N LEU A 57 8.87 -6.43 5.49
CA LEU A 57 7.81 -7.43 5.33
C LEU A 57 8.08 -8.34 4.13
N GLU A 58 8.54 -7.82 3.00
CA GLU A 58 8.85 -8.63 1.80
C GLU A 58 9.97 -9.63 2.08
N LYS A 59 11.00 -9.22 2.84
CA LYS A 59 12.13 -10.08 3.21
C LYS A 59 11.77 -11.14 4.26
N ASN A 60 10.87 -10.84 5.20
CA ASN A 60 10.65 -11.67 6.39
C ASN A 60 9.28 -12.37 6.44
N CYS A 61 8.31 -11.91 5.65
CA CYS A 61 6.92 -12.35 5.72
C CYS A 61 6.41 -12.80 4.34
N THR A 62 7.09 -13.78 3.72
CA THR A 62 6.81 -14.20 2.34
C THR A 62 5.36 -14.62 2.09
N ASP A 63 4.65 -15.11 3.10
CA ASP A 63 3.28 -15.61 2.95
C ASP A 63 2.25 -14.49 2.80
N ILE A 64 2.60 -13.25 3.19
CA ILE A 64 1.78 -12.06 2.96
C ILE A 64 1.77 -11.69 1.47
N PHE A 65 2.86 -11.96 0.75
CA PHE A 65 3.04 -11.58 -0.67
C PHE A 65 2.77 -12.71 -1.67
N LYS A 66 2.62 -13.96 -1.21
CA LYS A 66 2.34 -15.12 -2.07
C LYS A 66 0.87 -15.28 -2.51
N LYS A 67 -0.06 -14.50 -1.95
CA LYS A 67 -1.51 -14.67 -2.22
C LYS A 67 -1.95 -14.37 -3.66
N ASP A 68 -1.09 -13.77 -4.50
CA ASP A 68 -1.44 -13.39 -5.87
C ASP A 68 -0.97 -14.38 -6.96
N VAL A 69 -0.29 -15.49 -6.64
CA VAL A 69 0.24 -16.44 -7.65
C VAL A 69 -0.67 -17.67 -7.88
N GLY A 70 -1.81 -17.78 -7.18
CA GLY A 70 -2.58 -19.04 -7.09
C GLY A 70 -3.93 -19.14 -7.82
N LYS A 71 -4.21 -18.35 -8.87
CA LYS A 71 -5.43 -18.52 -9.69
C LYS A 71 -5.16 -18.43 -11.19
N SER A 72 -4.43 -19.38 -11.74
CA SER A 72 -4.54 -19.75 -13.16
C SER A 72 -3.97 -21.14 -13.38
N SER A 73 -4.83 -22.15 -13.26
CA SER A 73 -4.90 -23.35 -14.10
C SER A 73 -5.50 -24.52 -13.31
N GLU A 74 -6.82 -24.60 -13.24
CA GLU A 74 -7.50 -25.90 -13.03
C GLU A 74 -8.95 -25.77 -13.48
N ASN A 75 -9.16 -26.10 -14.77
CA ASN A 75 -10.24 -26.95 -15.27
C ASN A 75 -10.29 -26.85 -16.79
N ALA A 76 -9.47 -27.67 -17.43
CA ALA A 76 -9.65 -28.10 -18.80
C ALA A 76 -9.27 -29.58 -18.88
N VAL A 77 -10.16 -30.44 -18.37
CA VAL A 77 -10.30 -31.85 -18.79
C VAL A 77 -11.79 -32.17 -18.79
#